data_AF-A0A0D9YS30-F1
#
_entry.id   AF-A0A0D9YS30-F1
#
_cell.length_a   1.000
_cell.length_b   1.000
_cell.length_c   1.000
_cell.angle_alpha   90.00
_cell.angle_beta   90.00
_cell.angle_gamma   90.00
#
_symmetry.space_group_name_H-M   'P 1'
#
loop_
_entity.id
_entity.type
_entity.pdbx_description
1 polymer ?
#
loop_
_entity_poly.entity_id
_entity_poly.type
_entity_poly.pdbx_seq_one_letter_code
_entity_poly.pdbx_strand_id
1 'polypeptide(L)'
;MRHAAAAAVPLATTVAMLYARLAASLTGPGPRRLAALLPAMALLPVLPLALPYYSYRGFSAFVFVWLGEFKLLLLSFGHGPLHPALRPLPFVFTAALPVKLVDAAAAAAGASASRPPPAAPAATFKFVVSSAIKVGAMAAIVRVLHAKEEMHRYAAFSLNAVFMYCFLDVVLPALGAAGVALGMEMEPQFDRPYLSASLRDFWGRRWNLVASAVLRAAVYDPVRARSGDPEAGVLAAFLVSGLMHEVVILYLTSRAPTGRVTAFFALHGACVCAERLVAHRLQP
;
A
#
# COMPACT_ATOMS: atom_id res chain seq x y z
N MET A 1 14.80 13.48 23.86
CA MET A 1 14.62 13.66 22.40
C MET A 1 13.99 12.46 21.68
N ARG A 2 14.40 11.21 21.95
CA ARG A 2 13.88 10.01 21.23
C ARG A 2 12.37 9.74 21.39
N HIS A 3 11.80 9.98 22.58
CA HIS A 3 10.36 9.80 22.83
C HIS A 3 9.49 10.92 22.23
N ALA A 4 10.04 12.13 22.08
CA ALA A 4 9.31 13.26 21.49
C ALA A 4 9.02 13.02 20.00
N ALA A 5 9.97 12.43 19.26
CA ALA A 5 9.79 12.10 17.85
C ALA A 5 8.70 11.02 17.63
N ALA A 6 8.57 10.06 18.54
CA ALA A 6 7.60 8.97 18.43
C ALA A 6 6.14 9.45 18.56
N ALA A 7 5.88 10.46 19.39
CA ALA A 7 4.56 11.08 19.52
C ALA A 7 4.32 12.19 18.48
N ALA A 8 5.38 12.88 18.05
CA ALA A 8 5.28 13.97 17.09
C ALA A 8 4.82 13.50 15.70
N VAL A 9 5.29 12.34 15.21
CA VAL A 9 4.93 11.86 13.86
C VAL A 9 3.43 11.56 13.74
N PRO A 10 2.78 10.76 14.62
CA PRO A 10 1.34 10.54 14.57
C PRO A 10 0.52 11.83 14.71
N LEU A 11 0.95 12.75 15.59
CA LEU A 11 0.28 14.02 15.79
C LEU A 11 0.36 14.89 14.53
N ALA A 12 1.55 15.09 13.98
CA ALA A 12 1.77 15.85 12.76
C ALA A 12 1.00 15.26 11.57
N THR A 13 0.98 13.93 11.46
CA THR A 13 0.19 13.21 10.44
C THR A 13 -1.30 13.51 10.60
N THR A 14 -1.83 13.41 11.83
CA THR A 14 -3.24 13.67 12.12
C THR A 14 -3.62 15.10 11.77
N VAL A 15 -2.83 16.08 12.19
CA VAL A 15 -3.03 17.49 11.88
C VAL A 15 -3.00 17.72 10.36
N ALA A 16 -2.01 17.14 9.65
CA ALA A 16 -1.90 17.27 8.21
C ALA A 16 -3.10 16.66 7.46
N MET A 17 -3.59 15.49 7.89
CA MET A 17 -4.75 14.85 7.28
C MET A 17 -6.05 15.62 7.56
N LEU A 18 -6.22 16.16 8.78
CA LEU A 18 -7.36 17.02 9.10
C LEU A 18 -7.34 18.33 8.30
N TYR A 19 -6.15 18.92 8.14
CA TYR A 19 -5.95 20.07 7.25
C TYR A 19 -6.30 19.72 5.80
N ALA A 20 -5.79 18.60 5.27
CA ALA A 20 -6.07 18.16 3.91
C ALA A 20 -7.58 17.96 3.68
N ARG A 21 -8.29 17.37 4.65
CA ARG A 21 -9.75 17.23 4.62
C ARG A 21 -10.46 18.59 4.55
N LEU A 22 -10.06 19.52 5.40
CA LEU A 22 -10.64 20.87 5.44
C LEU A 22 -10.36 21.60 4.12
N ALA A 23 -9.13 21.63 3.65
CA ALA A 23 -8.74 22.23 2.37
C ALA A 23 -9.54 21.65 1.20
N ALA A 24 -9.70 20.33 1.14
CA ALA A 24 -10.49 19.66 0.11
C ALA A 24 -12.01 19.94 0.22
N SER A 25 -12.53 20.23 1.42
CA SER A 25 -13.93 20.63 1.61
C SER A 25 -14.21 22.08 1.19
N LEU A 26 -13.18 22.94 1.24
CA LEU A 26 -13.26 24.36 0.88
C LEU A 26 -12.95 24.63 -0.60
N THR A 27 -12.48 23.61 -1.34
CA THR A 27 -12.05 23.76 -2.74
C THR A 27 -12.70 22.71 -3.63
N GLY A 28 -13.06 23.07 -4.86
CA GLY A 28 -13.49 22.11 -5.88
C GLY A 28 -12.32 21.25 -6.40
N PRO A 29 -12.57 20.06 -6.97
CA PRO A 29 -11.52 19.23 -7.56
C PRO A 29 -10.76 19.98 -8.67
N GLY A 30 -9.43 19.83 -8.71
CA GLY A 30 -8.56 20.43 -9.72
C GLY A 30 -7.32 21.11 -9.13
N PRO A 31 -6.64 21.98 -9.92
CA PRO A 31 -5.34 22.54 -9.56
C PRO A 31 -5.36 23.43 -8.32
N ARG A 32 -6.49 24.11 -8.04
CA ARG A 32 -6.65 24.91 -6.82
C ARG A 32 -6.63 24.04 -5.56
N ARG A 33 -7.30 22.89 -5.60
CA ARG A 33 -7.26 21.92 -4.50
C ARG A 33 -5.86 21.33 -4.36
N LEU A 34 -5.19 21.01 -5.46
CA LEU A 34 -3.79 20.56 -5.43
C LEU A 34 -2.89 21.58 -4.71
N ALA A 35 -2.97 22.86 -5.10
CA ALA A 35 -2.21 23.93 -4.46
C ALA A 35 -2.51 24.04 -2.96
N ALA A 36 -3.78 23.90 -2.56
CA ALA A 36 -4.19 23.90 -1.16
C ALA A 36 -3.70 22.66 -0.38
N LEU A 37 -3.44 21.53 -1.05
CA LEU A 37 -2.92 20.31 -0.43
C LEU A 37 -1.39 20.25 -0.37
N LEU A 38 -0.68 21.11 -1.10
CA LEU A 38 0.79 21.15 -1.13
C LEU A 38 1.45 21.22 0.25
N PRO A 39 0.95 21.97 1.25
CA PRO A 39 1.57 21.96 2.58
C PRO A 39 1.54 20.58 3.26
N ALA A 40 0.44 19.83 3.10
CA ALA A 40 0.34 18.47 3.64
C ALA A 40 1.25 17.50 2.87
N MET A 41 1.27 17.60 1.53
CA MET A 41 2.14 16.79 0.67
C MET A 41 3.62 17.09 0.92
N ALA A 42 4.01 18.35 1.14
CA ALA A 42 5.40 18.69 1.46
C ALA A 42 5.86 18.11 2.81
N LEU A 43 4.94 17.95 3.77
CA LEU A 43 5.25 17.42 5.10
C LEU A 43 5.44 15.90 5.09
N LEU A 44 4.65 15.16 4.31
CA LEU A 44 4.63 13.69 4.32
C LEU A 44 6.02 13.04 4.08
N PRO A 45 6.86 13.50 3.14
CA PRO A 45 8.20 12.95 2.95
C PRO A 45 9.18 13.23 4.10
N VAL A 46 8.93 14.27 4.89
CA VAL A 46 9.80 14.64 6.01
C VAL A 46 9.53 13.75 7.23
N LEU A 47 8.29 13.32 7.43
CA LEU A 47 7.88 12.54 8.62
C LEU A 47 8.67 11.24 8.82
N PRO A 48 8.93 10.40 7.80
CA PRO A 48 9.77 9.22 7.96
C PRO A 48 11.17 9.53 8.50
N LEU A 49 11.77 10.66 8.10
CA LEU A 49 13.15 11.01 8.49
C LEU A 49 13.29 11.31 9.98
N ALA A 50 12.20 11.72 10.64
CA ALA A 50 12.16 11.96 12.08
C ALA A 50 12.27 10.66 12.91
N LEU A 51 12.04 9.49 12.31
CA LEU A 51 12.10 8.21 13.01
C LEU A 51 13.56 7.74 13.18
N PRO A 52 13.94 7.21 14.35
CA PRO A 52 15.33 6.85 14.62
C PRO A 52 15.77 5.52 13.98
N TYR A 53 14.83 4.61 13.71
CA TYR A 53 15.14 3.28 13.19
C TYR A 53 14.84 3.16 11.69
N TYR A 54 15.82 2.66 10.93
CA TYR A 54 15.73 2.44 9.48
C TYR A 54 14.49 1.65 9.05
N SER A 55 14.13 0.60 9.78
CA SER A 55 12.92 -0.20 9.50
C SER A 55 11.64 0.63 9.60
N TYR A 56 11.55 1.51 10.61
CA TYR A 56 10.42 2.42 10.76
C TYR A 56 10.41 3.51 9.69
N ARG A 57 11.57 4.02 9.27
CA ARG A 57 11.69 4.93 8.12
C ARG A 57 11.17 4.28 6.83
N GLY A 58 11.59 3.05 6.53
CA GLY A 58 11.13 2.33 5.35
C GLY A 58 9.62 2.10 5.33
N PHE A 59 9.06 1.60 6.43
CA PHE A 59 7.61 1.37 6.50
C PHE A 59 6.81 2.68 6.45
N SER A 60 7.24 3.71 7.19
CA SER A 60 6.59 5.03 7.11
C SER A 60 6.73 5.69 5.74
N ALA A 61 7.83 5.49 5.02
CA ALA A 61 7.98 5.96 3.64
C ALA A 61 7.00 5.26 2.70
N PHE A 62 6.81 3.94 2.85
CA PHE A 62 5.76 3.21 2.14
C PHE A 62 4.37 3.80 2.39
N VAL A 63 4.08 4.19 3.63
CA VAL A 63 2.77 4.79 3.99
C VAL A 63 2.64 6.24 3.52
N PHE A 64 3.61 7.11 3.80
CA PHE A 64 3.50 8.56 3.61
C PHE A 64 4.00 9.01 2.25
N VAL A 65 5.24 8.68 1.90
CA VAL A 65 5.90 9.12 0.65
C VAL A 65 5.25 8.48 -0.56
N TRP A 66 4.74 7.24 -0.43
CA TRP A 66 4.07 6.56 -1.52
C TRP A 66 2.56 6.64 -1.44
N LEU A 67 1.93 5.88 -0.54
CA LEU A 67 0.47 5.78 -0.55
C LEU A 67 -0.21 7.10 -0.17
N GLY A 68 0.33 7.83 0.82
CA GLY A 68 -0.18 9.12 1.28
C GLY A 68 -0.17 10.17 0.18
N GLU A 69 1.00 10.37 -0.46
CA GLU A 69 1.14 11.27 -1.61
C GLU A 69 0.15 10.96 -2.73
N PHE A 70 0.06 9.70 -3.13
CA PHE A 70 -0.83 9.30 -4.23
C PHE A 70 -2.29 9.47 -3.85
N LYS A 71 -2.67 9.17 -2.60
CA LYS A 71 -4.04 9.39 -2.10
C LYS A 71 -4.40 10.88 -2.07
N LEU A 72 -3.49 11.76 -1.63
CA LEU A 72 -3.71 13.22 -1.64
C LEU A 72 -3.73 13.78 -3.06
N LEU A 73 -2.87 13.29 -3.96
CA LEU A 73 -2.90 13.64 -5.37
C LEU A 73 -4.25 13.25 -6.00
N LEU A 74 -4.74 12.04 -5.75
CA LEU A 74 -6.05 11.60 -6.21
C LEU A 74 -7.18 12.46 -5.63
N LEU A 75 -7.14 12.76 -4.33
CA LEU A 75 -8.09 13.66 -3.66
C LEU A 75 -8.13 15.04 -4.34
N SER A 76 -6.97 15.56 -4.76
CA SER A 76 -6.86 16.85 -5.42
C SER A 76 -7.69 16.92 -6.70
N PHE A 77 -7.85 15.80 -7.41
CA PHE A 77 -8.65 15.68 -8.64
C PHE A 77 -10.01 15.01 -8.43
N GLY A 78 -10.40 14.73 -7.18
CA GLY A 78 -11.70 14.13 -6.86
C GLY A 78 -11.78 12.62 -7.16
N HIS A 79 -10.64 11.95 -7.19
CA HIS A 79 -10.52 10.51 -7.39
C HIS A 79 -9.98 9.81 -6.13
N GLY A 80 -9.94 8.48 -6.17
CA GLY A 80 -9.31 7.66 -5.14
C GLY A 80 -10.17 7.47 -3.88
N PRO A 81 -9.57 6.92 -2.81
CA PRO A 81 -10.31 6.48 -1.62
C PRO A 81 -10.61 7.61 -0.63
N LEU A 82 -10.20 8.85 -0.90
CA LEU A 82 -10.38 9.99 0.00
C LEU A 82 -11.51 10.89 -0.52
N HIS A 83 -12.41 11.28 0.38
CA HIS A 83 -13.46 12.23 0.08
C HIS A 83 -13.68 13.21 1.25
N PRO A 84 -13.83 14.53 1.01
CA PRO A 84 -13.98 15.50 2.10
C PRO A 84 -15.25 15.30 2.94
N ALA A 85 -16.28 14.65 2.38
CA ALA A 85 -17.50 14.30 3.11
C ALA A 85 -17.31 13.16 4.13
N LEU A 86 -16.20 12.41 4.09
CA LEU A 86 -15.90 11.42 5.12
C LEU A 86 -15.82 12.12 6.49
N ARG A 87 -16.25 11.42 7.55
CA ARG A 87 -16.05 11.89 8.92
C ARG A 87 -14.54 12.03 9.21
N PRO A 88 -14.12 12.92 10.13
CA PRO A 88 -12.71 13.16 10.41
C PRO A 88 -11.91 11.89 10.73
N LEU A 89 -12.44 11.01 11.57
CA LEU A 89 -11.76 9.77 11.98
C LEU A 89 -11.51 8.82 10.79
N PRO A 90 -12.54 8.37 10.03
CA PRO A 90 -12.32 7.57 8.82
C PRO A 90 -11.39 8.22 7.80
N PHE A 91 -11.50 9.53 7.60
CA PHE A 91 -10.62 10.27 6.68
C PHE A 91 -9.15 10.16 7.11
N VAL A 92 -8.84 10.51 8.37
CA VAL A 92 -7.46 10.44 8.89
C VAL A 92 -6.97 9.00 8.84
N PHE A 93 -7.79 8.03 9.24
CA PHE A 93 -7.40 6.62 9.27
C PHE A 93 -7.03 6.09 7.89
N THR A 94 -7.87 6.32 6.88
CA THR A 94 -7.60 5.85 5.51
C THR A 94 -6.51 6.66 4.80
N ALA A 95 -6.33 7.95 5.14
CA ALA A 95 -5.29 8.78 4.55
C ALA A 95 -3.91 8.50 5.15
N ALA A 96 -3.84 8.22 6.46
CA ALA A 96 -2.59 8.01 7.20
C ALA A 96 -2.14 6.55 7.25
N LEU A 97 -2.95 5.59 6.80
CA LEU A 97 -2.62 4.17 6.86
C LEU A 97 -2.78 3.48 5.48
N PRO A 98 -2.07 2.36 5.26
CA PRO A 98 -2.18 1.54 4.06
C PRO A 98 -3.45 0.66 4.09
N VAL A 99 -4.60 1.27 4.38
CA VAL A 99 -5.91 0.62 4.40
C VAL A 99 -6.83 1.23 3.34
N LYS A 100 -7.90 0.51 3.02
CA LYS A 100 -8.96 0.95 2.13
C LYS A 100 -10.30 0.67 2.79
N LEU A 101 -11.12 1.71 2.90
CA LEU A 101 -12.48 1.62 3.41
C LEU A 101 -13.38 0.96 2.37
N VAL A 102 -14.34 0.16 2.82
CA VAL A 102 -15.44 -0.30 1.97
C VAL A 102 -16.35 0.89 1.68
N ASP A 103 -16.61 1.17 0.40
CA ASP A 103 -17.56 2.21 0.01
C ASP A 103 -18.99 1.81 0.43
N ALA A 104 -19.63 2.65 1.26
CA ALA A 104 -21.01 2.42 1.71
C ALA A 104 -22.01 2.31 0.54
N ALA A 105 -21.75 3.00 -0.58
CA ALA A 105 -22.56 2.91 -1.79
C ALA A 105 -22.34 1.58 -2.56
N ALA A 106 -21.12 1.04 -2.57
CA ALA A 106 -20.83 -0.27 -3.15
C ALA A 106 -21.40 -1.41 -2.29
N ALA A 107 -21.39 -1.25 -0.96
CA ALA A 107 -22.03 -2.16 -0.02
C ALA A 107 -23.57 -2.21 -0.19
N ALA A 108 -24.19 -1.09 -0.58
CA ALA A 108 -25.63 -1.02 -0.87
C ALA A 108 -26.00 -1.56 -2.27
N ALA A 109 -25.14 -1.39 -3.27
CA ALA A 109 -25.35 -1.92 -4.62
C ALA A 109 -25.11 -3.44 -4.73
N GLY A 110 -24.30 -4.00 -3.83
CA GLY A 110 -24.15 -5.45 -3.62
C GLY A 110 -25.09 -5.94 -2.52
N ALA A 111 -26.39 -5.97 -2.78
CA ALA A 111 -27.40 -6.54 -1.87
C ALA A 111 -27.19 -8.06 -1.68
N SER A 112 -26.22 -8.41 -0.85
CA SER A 112 -26.12 -9.59 0.02
C SER A 112 -24.77 -9.61 0.76
N ALA A 113 -24.29 -8.46 1.25
CA ALA A 113 -23.25 -8.48 2.27
C ALA A 113 -23.95 -8.46 3.63
N SER A 114 -24.36 -9.64 4.10
CA SER A 114 -24.63 -9.86 5.51
C SER A 114 -23.48 -9.24 6.29
N ARG A 115 -23.80 -8.30 7.20
CA ARG A 115 -22.89 -7.81 8.24
C ARG A 115 -22.02 -8.99 8.68
N PRO A 116 -20.69 -8.98 8.47
CA PRO A 116 -19.89 -10.11 8.89
C PRO A 116 -20.18 -10.31 10.38
N PRO A 117 -20.58 -11.52 10.81
CA PRO A 117 -20.86 -11.77 12.21
C PRO A 117 -19.62 -11.33 13.02
N PRO A 118 -19.80 -10.87 14.28
CA PRO A 118 -18.67 -10.57 15.15
C PRO A 118 -17.68 -11.74 15.03
N ALA A 119 -16.41 -11.42 14.73
CA ALA A 119 -15.42 -12.40 14.30
C ALA A 119 -15.56 -13.66 15.15
N ALA A 120 -16.11 -14.72 14.55
CA ALA A 120 -16.37 -15.95 15.28
C ALA A 120 -15.08 -16.36 15.98
N PRO A 121 -15.11 -16.93 17.20
CA PRO A 121 -13.90 -17.30 17.94
C PRO A 121 -12.90 -18.08 17.07
N ALA A 122 -13.40 -18.90 16.14
CA ALA A 122 -12.62 -19.63 15.14
C ALA A 122 -11.86 -18.74 14.12
N ALA A 123 -12.45 -17.62 13.65
CA ALA A 123 -11.79 -16.69 12.74
C ALA A 123 -10.67 -15.90 13.45
N THR A 124 -10.94 -15.42 14.66
CA THR A 124 -9.95 -14.77 15.53
C THR A 124 -8.81 -15.73 15.86
N PHE A 125 -9.13 -16.97 16.23
CA PHE A 125 -8.14 -18.02 16.49
C PHE A 125 -7.26 -18.30 15.26
N LYS A 126 -7.86 -18.47 14.07
CA LYS A 126 -7.11 -18.63 12.81
C LYS A 126 -6.16 -17.47 12.55
N PHE A 127 -6.61 -16.24 12.78
CA PHE A 127 -5.79 -15.04 12.61
C PHE A 127 -4.59 -15.03 13.58
N VAL A 128 -4.83 -15.31 14.86
CA VAL A 128 -3.78 -15.36 15.90
C VAL A 128 -2.76 -16.45 15.58
N VAL A 129 -3.19 -17.67 15.26
CA VAL A 129 -2.31 -18.79 14.92
C VAL A 129 -1.49 -18.48 13.66
N SER A 130 -2.14 -17.99 12.60
CA SER A 130 -1.45 -17.58 11.36
C SER A 130 -0.40 -16.51 11.64
N SER A 131 -0.71 -15.53 12.48
CA SER A 131 0.21 -14.45 12.85
C SER A 131 1.39 -14.97 13.66
N ALA A 132 1.14 -15.85 14.63
CA ALA A 132 2.18 -16.49 15.43
C ALA A 132 3.16 -17.31 14.57
N ILE A 133 2.65 -18.09 13.60
CA ILE A 133 3.48 -18.85 12.66
C ILE A 133 4.39 -17.91 11.85
N LYS A 134 3.83 -16.82 11.31
CA LYS A 134 4.59 -15.84 10.51
C LYS A 134 5.66 -15.13 11.34
N VAL A 135 5.34 -14.74 12.58
CA VAL A 135 6.32 -14.15 13.51
C VAL A 135 7.43 -15.15 13.82
N GLY A 136 7.09 -16.42 14.06
CA GLY A 136 8.06 -17.51 14.23
C GLY A 136 8.96 -17.69 13.02
N ALA A 137 8.39 -17.69 11.81
CA ALA A 137 9.14 -17.77 10.56
C ALA A 137 10.08 -16.57 10.36
N MET A 138 9.62 -15.36 10.64
CA MET A 138 10.46 -14.15 10.60
C MET A 138 11.64 -14.25 11.57
N ALA A 139 11.41 -14.70 12.81
CA ALA A 139 12.47 -14.89 13.79
C ALA A 139 13.48 -15.95 13.35
N ALA A 140 13.02 -17.05 12.76
CA ALA A 140 13.90 -18.09 12.19
C ALA A 140 14.74 -17.55 11.03
N ILE A 141 14.13 -16.80 10.10
CA ILE A 141 14.84 -16.16 8.99
C ILE A 141 15.93 -15.24 9.51
N VAL A 142 15.61 -14.36 10.46
CA VAL A 142 16.59 -13.44 11.07
C VAL A 142 17.77 -14.21 11.66
N ARG A 143 17.52 -15.31 12.39
CA ARG A 143 18.59 -16.15 12.94
C ARG A 143 19.45 -16.76 11.84
N VAL A 144 18.86 -17.32 10.79
CA VAL A 144 19.60 -17.91 9.66
C VAL A 144 20.46 -16.86 8.95
N LEU A 145 19.90 -15.66 8.71
CA LEU A 145 20.60 -14.55 8.07
C LEU A 145 21.77 -14.03 8.91
N HIS A 146 21.70 -14.10 10.25
CA HIS A 146 22.79 -13.69 11.14
C HIS A 146 23.83 -14.79 11.38
N ALA A 147 23.40 -16.06 11.38
CA ALA A 147 24.28 -17.19 11.70
C ALA A 147 25.19 -17.60 10.54
N LYS A 148 24.84 -17.26 9.29
CA LYS A 148 25.66 -17.58 8.11
C LYS A 148 26.46 -16.38 7.66
N GLU A 149 27.78 -16.48 7.76
CA GLU A 149 28.72 -15.47 7.24
C GLU A 149 28.69 -15.41 5.71
N GLU A 150 28.59 -16.56 5.03
CA GLU A 150 28.47 -16.64 3.57
C GLU A 150 27.19 -17.35 3.16
N MET A 151 26.30 -16.62 2.49
CA MET A 151 25.07 -17.15 1.91
C MET A 151 24.91 -16.67 0.48
N HIS A 152 24.50 -17.58 -0.40
CA HIS A 152 24.25 -17.26 -1.80
C HIS A 152 23.25 -16.09 -1.93
N ARG A 153 23.59 -15.10 -2.76
CA ARG A 153 22.82 -13.86 -2.90
C ARG A 153 21.33 -14.08 -3.20
N TYR A 154 21.00 -15.02 -4.08
CA TYR A 154 19.61 -15.35 -4.41
C TYR A 154 18.87 -16.00 -3.23
N ALA A 155 19.52 -16.86 -2.45
CA ALA A 155 18.91 -17.43 -1.26
C ALA A 155 18.60 -16.33 -0.22
N ALA A 156 19.54 -15.40 -0.02
CA ALA A 156 19.34 -14.24 0.83
C ALA A 156 18.16 -13.37 0.36
N PHE A 157 18.06 -13.13 -0.94
CA PHE A 157 16.96 -12.38 -1.53
C PHE A 157 15.61 -13.08 -1.31
N SER A 158 15.53 -14.38 -1.56
CA SER A 158 14.31 -15.17 -1.34
C SER A 158 13.88 -15.17 0.13
N LEU A 159 14.81 -15.35 1.08
CA LEU A 159 14.48 -15.28 2.51
C LEU A 159 13.98 -13.90 2.92
N ASN A 160 14.58 -12.83 2.41
CA ASN A 160 14.10 -11.47 2.65
C ASN A 160 12.73 -11.19 2.03
N ALA A 161 12.42 -11.78 0.87
CA ALA A 161 11.10 -11.69 0.26
C ALA A 161 10.02 -12.37 1.13
N VAL A 162 10.33 -13.56 1.68
CA VAL A 162 9.44 -14.26 2.62
C VAL A 162 9.27 -13.46 3.91
N PHE A 163 10.36 -12.92 4.47
CA PHE A 163 10.30 -12.04 5.64
C PHE A 163 9.39 -10.83 5.39
N MET A 164 9.54 -10.17 4.24
CA MET A 164 8.71 -9.02 3.87
C MET A 164 7.24 -9.38 3.73
N TYR A 165 6.93 -10.51 3.09
CA TYR A 165 5.56 -11.02 3.00
C TYR A 165 4.98 -11.28 4.39
N CYS A 166 5.68 -12.02 5.26
CA CYS A 166 5.23 -12.30 6.62
C CYS A 166 5.01 -11.01 7.43
N PHE A 167 5.90 -10.03 7.29
CA PHE A 167 5.78 -8.73 7.96
C PHE A 167 4.52 -7.99 7.51
N LEU A 168 4.30 -7.82 6.20
CA LEU A 168 3.14 -7.12 5.68
C LEU A 168 1.83 -7.85 6.00
N ASP A 169 1.82 -9.18 5.90
CA ASP A 169 0.65 -10.03 6.14
C ASP A 169 0.33 -10.27 7.63
N VAL A 170 1.10 -9.62 8.52
CA VAL A 170 0.79 -9.45 9.95
C VAL A 170 0.38 -8.00 10.23
N VAL A 171 1.17 -7.02 9.77
CA VAL A 171 0.96 -5.61 10.07
C VAL A 171 -0.30 -5.06 9.41
N LEU A 172 -0.53 -5.33 8.12
CA LEU A 172 -1.66 -4.75 7.39
C LEU A 172 -3.03 -5.24 7.90
N PRO A 173 -3.23 -6.56 8.13
CA PRO A 173 -4.48 -7.02 8.74
C PRO A 173 -4.68 -6.51 10.18
N ALA A 174 -3.61 -6.33 10.96
CA ALA A 174 -3.71 -5.75 12.31
C ALA A 174 -4.21 -4.29 12.25
N LEU A 175 -3.73 -3.50 11.29
CA LEU A 175 -4.26 -2.16 11.03
C LEU A 175 -5.73 -2.22 10.59
N GLY A 176 -6.09 -3.18 9.72
CA GLY A 176 -7.49 -3.42 9.35
C GLY A 176 -8.38 -3.75 10.55
N ALA A 177 -7.94 -4.63 11.45
CA ALA A 177 -8.65 -5.00 12.66
C ALA A 177 -8.83 -3.81 13.64
N ALA A 178 -7.82 -2.96 13.78
CA ALA A 178 -7.94 -1.70 14.52
C ALA A 178 -9.01 -0.79 13.90
N GLY A 179 -9.08 -0.75 12.57
CA GLY A 179 -10.13 -0.02 11.85
C GLY A 179 -11.54 -0.56 12.13
N VAL A 180 -11.70 -1.89 12.13
CA VAL A 180 -12.97 -2.56 12.48
C VAL A 180 -13.36 -2.28 13.93
N ALA A 181 -12.40 -2.29 14.86
CA ALA A 181 -12.65 -1.95 16.26
C ALA A 181 -13.12 -0.50 16.44
N LEU A 182 -12.74 0.40 15.54
CA LEU A 182 -13.20 1.79 15.47
C LEU A 182 -14.51 1.96 14.67
N GLY A 183 -15.17 0.85 14.28
CA GLY A 183 -16.46 0.86 13.59
C GLY A 183 -16.37 1.13 12.09
N MET A 184 -15.21 0.92 11.46
CA MET A 184 -15.02 1.09 10.03
C MET A 184 -14.88 -0.26 9.31
N GLU A 185 -15.52 -0.41 8.15
CA GLU A 185 -15.36 -1.59 7.32
C GLU A 185 -14.13 -1.45 6.41
N MET A 186 -13.29 -2.49 6.38
CA MET A 186 -12.00 -2.50 5.68
C MET A 186 -11.99 -3.56 4.59
N GLU A 187 -11.45 -3.21 3.43
CA GLU A 187 -11.09 -4.21 2.42
C GLU A 187 -9.84 -4.99 2.86
N PRO A 188 -9.74 -6.28 2.52
CA PRO A 188 -8.53 -7.06 2.77
C PRO A 188 -7.35 -6.50 1.97
N GLN A 189 -6.15 -6.57 2.55
CA GLN A 189 -4.93 -6.09 1.89
C GLN A 189 -4.26 -7.16 1.03
N PHE A 190 -4.46 -8.43 1.37
CA PHE A 190 -3.98 -9.60 0.63
C PHE A 190 -5.12 -10.60 0.42
N ASP A 191 -5.08 -11.32 -0.70
CA ASP A 191 -5.94 -12.49 -0.95
C ASP A 191 -5.08 -13.70 -1.36
N ARG A 192 -4.56 -14.41 -0.36
CA ARG A 192 -3.81 -15.68 -0.51
C ARG A 192 -2.85 -15.67 -1.73
N PRO A 193 -1.86 -14.77 -1.76
CA PRO A 193 -1.02 -14.54 -2.95
C PRO A 193 -0.26 -15.78 -3.42
N TYR A 194 0.02 -16.73 -2.52
CA TYR A 194 0.66 -18.00 -2.83
C TYR A 194 -0.22 -18.97 -3.66
N LEU A 195 -1.51 -18.68 -3.85
CA LEU A 195 -2.42 -19.45 -4.71
C LEU A 195 -2.59 -18.84 -6.11
N SER A 196 -1.75 -17.87 -6.48
CA SER A 196 -1.84 -17.22 -7.78
C SER A 196 -1.56 -18.21 -8.92
N ALA A 197 -2.46 -18.25 -9.91
CA ALA A 197 -2.28 -19.08 -11.11
C ALA A 197 -1.51 -18.35 -12.23
N SER A 198 -1.34 -17.03 -12.14
CA SER A 198 -0.60 -16.20 -13.11
C SER A 198 -0.04 -14.92 -12.48
N LEU A 199 0.86 -14.23 -13.16
CA LEU A 199 1.41 -12.95 -12.70
C LEU A 199 0.33 -11.87 -12.61
N ARG A 200 -0.60 -11.86 -13.58
CA ARG A 200 -1.75 -10.96 -13.54
C ARG A 200 -2.60 -11.17 -12.29
N ASP A 201 -2.84 -12.43 -11.92
CA ASP A 201 -3.63 -12.78 -10.73
C ASP A 201 -2.89 -12.36 -9.45
N PHE A 202 -1.59 -12.64 -9.38
CA PHE A 202 -0.74 -12.26 -8.26
C PHE A 202 -0.77 -10.73 -8.02
N TRP A 203 -0.36 -9.93 -9.00
CA TRP A 203 -0.21 -8.47 -8.84
C TRP A 203 -1.54 -7.71 -8.84
N GLY A 204 -2.53 -8.19 -9.58
CA GLY A 204 -3.80 -7.48 -9.76
C GLY A 204 -4.85 -7.77 -8.70
N ARG A 205 -4.84 -8.98 -8.10
CA ARG A 205 -5.97 -9.48 -7.30
C ARG A 205 -5.59 -10.03 -5.93
N ARG A 206 -4.31 -10.28 -5.67
CA ARG A 206 -3.90 -11.01 -4.46
C ARG A 206 -2.83 -10.34 -3.64
N TRP A 207 -1.92 -9.61 -4.29
CA TRP A 207 -0.82 -8.91 -3.65
C TRP A 207 -1.13 -7.43 -3.44
N ASN A 208 -1.14 -6.97 -2.18
CA ASN A 208 -1.23 -5.57 -1.78
C ASN A 208 -2.31 -4.76 -2.54
N LEU A 209 -3.57 -5.12 -2.30
CA LEU A 209 -4.73 -4.58 -3.01
C LEU A 209 -4.86 -3.06 -2.88
N VAL A 210 -4.38 -2.47 -1.78
CA VAL A 210 -4.38 -1.02 -1.57
C VAL A 210 -3.41 -0.34 -2.53
N ALA A 211 -2.18 -0.83 -2.65
CA ALA A 211 -1.20 -0.29 -3.59
C ALA A 211 -1.67 -0.46 -5.04
N SER A 212 -2.21 -1.64 -5.39
CA SER A 212 -2.75 -1.89 -6.74
C SER A 212 -3.93 -0.98 -7.06
N ALA A 213 -4.84 -0.72 -6.12
CA ALA A 213 -5.95 0.22 -6.32
C ALA A 213 -5.48 1.67 -6.51
N VAL A 214 -4.50 2.10 -5.72
CA VAL A 214 -3.93 3.46 -5.81
C VAL A 214 -3.19 3.66 -7.12
N LEU A 215 -2.33 2.72 -7.53
CA LEU A 215 -1.63 2.76 -8.82
C LEU A 215 -2.60 2.70 -10.00
N ARG A 216 -3.68 1.92 -9.87
CA ARG A 216 -4.70 1.85 -10.91
C ARG A 216 -5.33 3.22 -11.16
N ALA A 217 -5.80 3.86 -10.09
CA ALA A 217 -6.43 5.18 -10.19
C ALA A 217 -5.46 6.30 -10.58
N ALA A 218 -4.22 6.28 -10.06
CA ALA A 218 -3.26 7.37 -10.24
C ALA A 218 -2.44 7.27 -11.53
N VAL A 219 -2.23 6.06 -12.07
CA VAL A 219 -1.31 5.83 -13.19
C VAL A 219 -1.97 5.06 -14.32
N TYR A 220 -2.51 3.87 -14.05
CA TYR A 220 -3.06 3.01 -15.10
C TYR A 220 -4.22 3.68 -15.85
N ASP A 221 -5.24 4.15 -15.13
CA ASP A 221 -6.45 4.71 -15.73
C ASP A 221 -6.14 5.97 -16.55
N PRO A 222 -5.36 6.96 -16.05
CA PRO A 222 -4.95 8.13 -16.84
C PRO A 222 -4.09 7.79 -18.07
N VAL A 223 -3.11 6.90 -17.94
CA VAL A 223 -2.23 6.52 -19.06
C VAL A 223 -3.01 5.76 -20.13
N ARG A 224 -3.87 4.83 -19.73
CA ARG A 224 -4.76 4.11 -20.64
C ARG A 224 -5.70 5.09 -21.36
N ALA A 225 -6.31 6.03 -20.65
CA ALA A 225 -7.21 7.01 -21.25
C ALA A 225 -6.50 7.90 -22.28
N ARG A 226 -5.22 8.24 -22.04
CA ARG A 226 -4.41 9.09 -22.92
C ARG A 226 -3.86 8.35 -24.15
N SER A 227 -3.46 7.09 -23.98
CA SER A 227 -2.80 6.28 -25.01
C SER A 227 -3.78 5.42 -25.82
N GLY A 228 -4.94 5.08 -25.26
CA GLY A 228 -5.85 4.07 -25.81
C GLY A 228 -5.39 2.62 -25.59
N ASP A 229 -4.19 2.39 -25.08
CA ASP A 229 -3.59 1.06 -24.95
C ASP A 229 -3.58 0.59 -23.48
N PRO A 230 -4.27 -0.52 -23.16
CA PRO A 230 -4.20 -1.14 -21.85
C PRO A 230 -2.81 -1.62 -21.42
N GLU A 231 -1.92 -1.97 -22.35
CA GLU A 231 -0.57 -2.45 -22.02
C GLU A 231 0.36 -1.30 -21.66
N ALA A 232 0.24 -0.15 -22.33
CA ALA A 232 0.91 1.09 -21.92
C ALA A 232 0.55 1.48 -20.47
N GLY A 233 -0.73 1.33 -20.08
CA GLY A 233 -1.18 1.55 -18.71
C GLY A 233 -0.53 0.59 -17.70
N VAL A 234 -0.44 -0.71 -18.03
CA VAL A 234 0.20 -1.72 -17.17
C VAL A 234 1.68 -1.40 -16.99
N LEU A 235 2.41 -1.18 -18.08
CA LEU A 235 3.85 -0.87 -18.05
C LEU A 235 4.13 0.39 -17.22
N ALA A 236 3.33 1.44 -17.40
CA ALA A 236 3.45 2.66 -16.62
C ALA A 236 3.21 2.42 -15.12
N ALA A 237 2.17 1.66 -14.75
CA ALA A 237 1.87 1.35 -13.36
C ALA A 237 3.00 0.55 -12.69
N PHE A 238 3.57 -0.44 -13.38
CA PHE A 238 4.71 -1.21 -12.88
C PHE A 238 5.99 -0.37 -12.78
N LEU A 239 6.25 0.50 -13.77
CA LEU A 239 7.40 1.41 -13.74
C LEU A 239 7.32 2.36 -12.53
N VAL A 240 6.18 3.02 -12.34
CA VAL A 240 5.95 3.92 -11.20
C VAL A 240 6.04 3.15 -9.89
N SER A 241 5.48 1.93 -9.82
CA SER A 241 5.64 1.08 -8.64
C SER A 241 7.11 0.80 -8.33
N GLY A 242 7.90 0.43 -9.33
CA GLY A 242 9.33 0.17 -9.18
C GLY A 242 10.12 1.38 -8.67
N LEU A 243 9.85 2.56 -9.24
CA LEU A 243 10.45 3.82 -8.78
C LEU A 243 10.10 4.12 -7.32
N MET A 244 8.84 3.92 -6.93
CA MET A 244 8.44 4.13 -5.53
C MET A 244 9.08 3.12 -4.57
N HIS A 245 9.34 1.88 -5.00
CA HIS A 245 10.09 0.92 -4.20
C HIS A 245 11.56 1.31 -4.04
N GLU A 246 12.22 1.86 -5.08
CA GLU A 246 13.56 2.44 -4.94
C GLU A 246 13.58 3.59 -3.92
N VAL A 247 12.54 4.45 -3.92
CA VAL A 247 12.39 5.50 -2.91
C VAL A 247 12.23 4.89 -1.51
N VAL A 248 11.35 3.89 -1.33
CA VAL A 248 11.19 3.22 -0.03
C VAL A 248 12.51 2.60 0.45
N ILE A 249 13.28 1.99 -0.46
CA ILE A 249 14.60 1.43 -0.15
C ILE A 249 15.59 2.52 0.23
N LEU A 250 15.56 3.68 -0.43
CA LEU A 250 16.37 4.84 -0.03
C LEU A 250 16.06 5.25 1.42
N TYR A 251 14.81 5.29 1.84
CA TYR A 251 14.45 5.57 3.25
C TYR A 251 14.86 4.45 4.20
N LEU A 252 14.78 3.20 3.76
CA LEU A 252 15.13 2.02 4.55
C LEU A 252 16.65 1.87 4.74
N THR A 253 17.47 2.17 3.72
CA THR A 253 18.92 1.90 3.76
C THR A 253 19.78 3.14 3.73
N SER A 254 19.21 4.32 3.44
CA SER A 254 19.94 5.58 3.18
C SER A 254 21.04 5.41 2.13
N ARG A 255 20.81 4.54 1.14
CA ARG A 255 21.71 4.30 0.01
C ARG A 255 21.04 4.75 -1.27
N ALA A 256 21.84 5.25 -2.20
CA ALA A 256 21.36 5.68 -3.50
C ALA A 256 20.62 4.54 -4.21
N PRO A 257 19.52 4.84 -4.93
CA PRO A 257 18.78 3.85 -5.69
C PRO A 257 19.67 3.26 -6.80
N THR A 258 19.55 1.96 -7.03
CA THR A 258 20.40 1.24 -8.00
C THR A 258 19.67 0.98 -9.32
N GLY A 259 18.36 1.23 -9.36
CA GLY A 259 17.50 0.92 -10.50
C GLY A 259 17.17 -0.57 -10.65
N ARG A 260 17.78 -1.45 -9.84
CA ARG A 260 17.57 -2.90 -9.90
C ARG A 260 16.15 -3.30 -9.53
N VAL A 261 15.53 -2.59 -8.59
CA VAL A 261 14.16 -2.87 -8.17
C VAL A 261 13.19 -2.33 -9.19
N THR A 262 13.47 -1.15 -9.76
CA THR A 262 12.70 -0.65 -10.91
C THR A 262 12.74 -1.62 -12.08
N ALA A 263 13.92 -2.15 -12.43
CA ALA A 263 14.06 -3.15 -13.48
C ALA A 263 13.28 -4.43 -13.18
N PHE A 264 13.28 -4.90 -11.93
CA PHE A 264 12.47 -6.05 -11.51
C PHE A 264 10.97 -5.81 -11.76
N PHE A 265 10.42 -4.68 -11.36
CA PHE A 265 9.01 -4.37 -11.58
C PHE A 265 8.69 -4.16 -13.06
N ALA A 266 9.55 -3.46 -13.81
CA ALA A 266 9.37 -3.27 -15.24
C ALA A 266 9.33 -4.62 -15.99
N LEU A 267 10.21 -5.56 -15.64
CA LEU A 267 10.20 -6.91 -16.19
C LEU A 267 8.88 -7.63 -15.88
N HIS A 268 8.41 -7.56 -14.64
CA HIS A 268 7.12 -8.18 -14.27
C HIS A 268 5.94 -7.55 -15.01
N GLY A 269 5.96 -6.23 -15.21
CA GLY A 269 4.98 -5.54 -16.04
C GLY A 269 4.96 -6.07 -17.48
N ALA A 270 6.14 -6.23 -18.09
CA ALA A 270 6.26 -6.82 -19.43
C ALA A 270 5.74 -8.26 -19.48
N CYS A 271 6.03 -9.08 -18.47
CA CYS A 271 5.50 -10.44 -18.38
C CYS A 271 3.97 -10.47 -18.23
N VAL A 272 3.37 -9.54 -17.47
CA VAL A 272 1.91 -9.41 -17.36
C VAL A 272 1.30 -9.02 -18.71
N CYS A 273 1.90 -8.08 -19.44
CA CYS A 273 1.45 -7.73 -20.79
C CYS A 273 1.54 -8.94 -21.74
N ALA A 274 2.64 -9.70 -21.67
CA ALA A 274 2.82 -10.91 -22.48
C ALA A 274 1.74 -11.97 -22.16
N GLU A 275 1.43 -12.22 -20.88
CA GLU A 275 0.34 -13.11 -20.47
C GLU A 275 -1.00 -12.67 -21.08
N ARG A 276 -1.30 -11.37 -21.09
CA ARG A 276 -2.55 -10.85 -21.65
C ARG A 276 -2.63 -11.04 -23.16
N LEU A 277 -1.54 -10.76 -23.87
CA LEU A 277 -1.46 -10.94 -25.32
C LEU A 277 -1.63 -12.42 -25.71
N VAL A 278 -0.99 -13.33 -24.97
CA VAL A 278 -1.15 -14.78 -25.19
C VAL A 278 -2.58 -15.21 -24.90
N ALA A 279 -3.17 -14.78 -23.78
CA ALA A 279 -4.55 -15.10 -23.45
C ALA A 279 -5.54 -14.61 -24.52
N HIS A 280 -5.32 -13.42 -25.10
CA HIS A 280 -6.18 -12.86 -26.14
C HIS A 280 -6.07 -13.63 -27.47
N ARG A 281 -4.93 -14.28 -27.75
CA ARG A 281 -4.73 -15.14 -28.93
C ARG A 281 -5.32 -16.54 -28.76
N LEU A 282 -5.52 -16.98 -27.51
CA LEU A 282 -6.06 -18.30 -27.18
C LEU A 282 -7.59 -18.30 -27.00
N GLN A 283 -8.22 -17.12 -27.01
CA GLN A 283 -9.68 -16.98 -27.02
C GLN A 283 -10.16 -17.01 -28.48
N PRO A 284 -11.02 -17.98 -28.87
CA PRO A 284 -11.52 -18.12 -30.23
C PRO A 284 -12.47 -16.99 -30.64
#